data_AF-A0A7G8WCW3-F1
#
_entry.id   AF-A0A7G8WCW3-F1
#
_cell.length_a   1.000
_cell.length_b   1.000
_cell.length_c   1.000
_cell.angle_alpha   90.00
_cell.angle_beta   90.00
_cell.angle_gamma   90.00
#
_symmetry.space_group_name_H-M   'P 1'
#
loop_
_entity.id
_entity.type
_entity.pdbx_description
1 polymer ?
#
loop_
_entity_poly.entity_id
_entity_poly.type
_entity_poly.pdbx_seq_one_letter_code
_entity_poly.pdbx_strand_id
1 'polypeptide(L)'
;MNNINFKKWAFHFMIWILIINVISFYLTISYTSIFNEGDNTAEVLFYFGILGTVLLLLSLIFIIFSSIKKEKKNYQYWTTIVGLVIFGILPILASLFLN
;
A
#
# COMPACT_ATOMS: atom_id res chain seq x y z
N MET A 1 23.89 -19.44 -3.25
CA MET A 1 22.71 -18.71 -3.77
C MET A 1 22.03 -18.02 -2.61
N ASN A 2 21.97 -16.68 -2.61
CA ASN A 2 21.34 -15.93 -1.51
C ASN A 2 19.82 -16.17 -1.57
N ASN A 3 19.24 -16.81 -0.56
CA ASN A 3 17.80 -17.10 -0.55
C ASN A 3 17.03 -15.77 -0.41
N ILE A 4 16.32 -15.36 -1.45
CA ILE A 4 15.41 -14.21 -1.40
C ILE A 4 14.33 -14.51 -0.35
N ASN A 5 14.18 -13.61 0.62
CA ASN A 5 13.19 -13.72 1.69
C ASN A 5 11.91 -12.96 1.26
N PHE A 6 10.94 -13.69 0.71
CA PHE A 6 9.79 -13.09 0.03
C PHE A 6 8.87 -12.36 1.00
N LYS A 7 8.59 -12.94 2.18
CA LYS A 7 7.78 -12.25 3.21
C LYS A 7 8.43 -10.95 3.70
N LYS A 8 9.76 -10.89 3.78
CA LYS A 8 10.46 -9.67 4.21
C LYS A 8 10.26 -8.56 3.18
N TRP A 9 10.37 -8.86 1.90
CA TRP A 9 10.13 -7.89 0.83
C TRP A 9 8.66 -7.46 0.76
N ALA A 10 7.72 -8.40 0.86
CA ALA A 10 6.29 -8.08 0.94
C ALA A 10 5.99 -7.12 2.10
N PHE A 11 6.62 -7.35 3.25
CA PHE A 11 6.51 -6.47 4.43
C PHE A 11 7.11 -5.08 4.18
N HIS A 12 8.24 -4.97 3.47
CA HIS A 12 8.81 -3.65 3.13
C HIS A 12 7.89 -2.88 2.19
N PHE A 13 7.33 -3.52 1.15
CA PHE A 13 6.35 -2.89 0.29
C PHE A 13 5.12 -2.43 1.07
N MET A 14 4.67 -3.24 2.03
CA MET A 14 3.55 -2.88 2.90
C MET A 14 3.84 -1.63 3.75
N ILE A 15 5.05 -1.50 4.30
CA ILE A 15 5.45 -0.28 5.03
C ILE A 15 5.41 0.94 4.12
N TRP A 16 5.92 0.83 2.89
CA TRP A 16 5.88 1.94 1.93
C TRP A 16 4.45 2.35 1.57
N ILE A 17 3.54 1.38 1.38
CA ILE A 17 2.12 1.67 1.15
C ILE A 17 1.54 2.46 2.32
N LEU A 18 1.83 2.06 3.56
CA LEU A 18 1.36 2.77 4.75
C LEU A 18 1.88 4.21 4.80
N ILE A 19 3.16 4.42 4.53
CA ILE A 19 3.77 5.76 4.48
C ILE A 19 3.10 6.62 3.41
N ILE A 20 2.93 6.09 2.19
CA ILE A 20 2.27 6.79 1.09
C ILE A 20 0.84 7.18 1.49
N ASN A 21 0.07 6.29 2.10
CA ASN A 21 -1.30 6.59 2.53
C ASN A 21 -1.35 7.70 3.60
N VAL A 22 -0.41 7.71 4.55
CA VAL A 22 -0.33 8.78 5.57
C VAL A 22 0.00 10.13 4.92
N ILE A 23 0.95 10.16 4.00
CA ILE A 23 1.33 11.40 3.30
C ILE A 23 0.16 11.87 2.41
N SER A 24 -0.45 10.98 1.65
CA SER A 24 -1.61 11.30 0.80
C SER A 24 -2.77 11.84 1.63
N PHE A 25 -3.05 11.27 2.80
CA PHE A 25 -4.09 11.78 3.70
C PHE A 25 -3.80 13.21 4.18
N TYR A 26 -2.55 13.49 4.57
CA TYR A 26 -2.13 14.84 4.96
C TYR A 26 -2.27 15.84 3.80
N LEU A 27 -1.83 15.47 2.59
CA LEU A 27 -1.93 16.32 1.40
C LEU A 27 -3.40 16.58 1.03
N THR A 28 -4.28 15.58 1.10
CA THR A 28 -5.71 15.75 0.80
C THR A 28 -6.40 16.72 1.77
N ILE A 29 -6.10 16.65 3.07
CA ILE A 29 -6.64 17.59 4.06
C ILE A 29 -6.09 19.01 3.82
N SER A 30 -4.79 19.11 3.56
CA SER A 30 -4.14 20.41 3.31
C SER A 30 -4.70 21.07 2.04
N TYR A 31 -4.91 20.29 0.98
CA TYR A 31 -5.46 20.76 -0.30
C TYR A 31 -6.91 21.27 -0.18
N THR A 32 -7.72 20.63 0.67
CA THR A 32 -9.12 21.05 0.89
C THR A 32 -9.23 22.28 1.82
N SER A 33 -8.14 22.68 2.48
CA SER A 33 -8.09 23.88 3.31
C SER A 33 -7.60 25.11 2.51
N ILE A 34 -8.51 26.06 2.22
CA ILE A 34 -8.41 27.54 2.02
C ILE A 34 -7.20 28.17 1.25
N PHE A 35 -6.05 27.52 1.05
CA PHE A 35 -4.80 28.06 0.47
C PHE A 35 -4.66 27.69 -1.02
N ASN A 36 -5.64 28.12 -1.81
CA ASN A 36 -5.88 27.65 -3.17
C ASN A 36 -5.12 28.50 -4.21
N GLU A 37 -3.79 28.43 -4.26
CA GLU A 37 -2.99 29.05 -5.32
C GLU A 37 -1.90 28.11 -5.87
N GLY A 38 -2.14 27.57 -7.07
CA GLY A 38 -1.09 27.08 -7.98
C GLY A 38 -0.36 25.78 -7.63
N ASP A 39 -0.99 24.88 -6.87
CA ASP A 39 -0.29 23.71 -6.32
C ASP A 39 -0.45 22.42 -7.16
N ASN A 40 0.66 21.70 -7.37
CA ASN A 40 0.73 20.41 -8.07
C ASN A 40 0.23 19.24 -7.19
N THR A 41 -0.43 19.51 -6.08
CA THR A 41 -0.86 18.50 -5.10
C THR A 41 -1.79 17.44 -5.71
N ALA A 42 -2.66 17.80 -6.66
CA ALA A 42 -3.48 16.83 -7.37
C ALA A 42 -2.65 15.82 -8.18
N GLU A 43 -1.60 16.29 -8.88
CA GLU A 43 -0.69 15.43 -9.63
C GLU A 43 0.13 14.53 -8.69
N VAL A 44 0.64 15.08 -7.59
CA VAL A 44 1.39 14.31 -6.58
C VAL A 44 0.53 13.19 -5.98
N LEU A 45 -0.73 13.50 -5.62
CA LEU A 45 -1.69 12.51 -5.12
C LEU A 45 -1.97 11.42 -6.15
N PHE A 46 -2.10 11.78 -7.44
CA PHE A 46 -2.27 10.82 -8.52
C PHE A 46 -1.06 9.88 -8.65
N TYR A 47 0.17 10.42 -8.66
CA TYR A 47 1.38 9.60 -8.71
C TYR A 47 1.55 8.70 -7.48
N PHE A 48 1.19 9.18 -6.29
CA PHE A 48 1.16 8.35 -5.08
C PHE A 48 0.10 7.24 -5.15
N GLY A 49 -1.05 7.50 -5.77
CA GLY A 49 -2.05 6.47 -6.05
C GLY A 49 -1.49 5.36 -6.95
N ILE A 50 -0.82 5.72 -8.05
CA ILE A 50 -0.17 4.76 -8.95
C ILE A 50 0.92 3.98 -8.21
N LEU A 51 1.84 4.67 -7.53
CA LEU A 51 2.95 4.05 -6.82
C LEU A 51 2.47 3.10 -5.72
N GLY A 52 1.47 3.52 -4.93
CA GLY A 52 0.83 2.71 -3.92
C GLY A 52 0.21 1.44 -4.51
N THR A 53 -0.47 1.55 -5.66
CA THR A 53 -1.07 0.41 -6.35
C THR A 53 -0.01 -0.59 -6.84
N VAL A 54 1.10 -0.10 -7.42
CA VAL A 54 2.21 -0.96 -7.87
C VAL A 54 2.83 -1.71 -6.70
N LEU A 55 3.08 -1.01 -5.59
CA LEU A 55 3.61 -1.63 -4.36
C LEU A 55 2.65 -2.66 -3.78
N LEU A 56 1.34 -2.42 -3.86
CA LEU A 56 0.32 -3.35 -3.39
C LEU A 56 0.32 -4.64 -4.21
N LEU A 57 0.41 -4.54 -5.53
CA LEU A 57 0.54 -5.71 -6.42
C LEU A 57 1.83 -6.48 -6.15
N LEU A 58 2.96 -5.78 -5.97
CA LEU A 58 4.23 -6.43 -5.61
C LEU A 58 4.15 -7.13 -4.26
N SER A 59 3.55 -6.50 -3.25
CA SER A 59 3.32 -7.09 -1.94
C SER A 59 2.48 -8.38 -2.03
N LEU A 60 1.42 -8.35 -2.84
CA LEU A 60 0.56 -9.51 -3.11
C LEU A 60 1.34 -10.65 -3.80
N ILE A 61 2.11 -10.35 -4.84
CA ILE A 61 2.91 -11.37 -5.55
C ILE A 61 3.93 -12.01 -4.59
N PHE A 62 4.61 -11.21 -3.78
CA PHE A 62 5.64 -11.70 -2.88
C PHE A 62 5.04 -12.50 -1.71
N ILE A 63 3.87 -12.14 -1.18
CA ILE A 63 3.23 -12.92 -0.11
C ILE A 63 2.71 -14.27 -0.65
N ILE A 64 2.26 -14.31 -1.91
CA ILE A 64 1.89 -15.56 -2.60
C ILE A 64 3.14 -16.44 -2.76
N PHE A 65 4.25 -15.90 -3.27
CA PHE A 65 5.49 -16.68 -3.40
C PHE A 65 6.03 -17.17 -2.06
N SER A 66 5.96 -16.36 -1.01
CA SER A 66 6.31 -16.78 0.35
C SER A 66 5.47 -17.98 0.81
N SER A 67 4.17 -17.97 0.48
CA SER A 67 3.25 -19.07 0.79
C SER A 67 3.54 -20.34 0.00
N ILE A 68 3.83 -20.22 -1.30
CA ILE A 68 4.21 -21.34 -2.18
C ILE A 68 5.53 -21.97 -1.71
N LYS A 69 6.51 -21.14 -1.33
CA LYS A 69 7.80 -21.58 -0.78
C LYS A 69 7.73 -22.09 0.66
N LYS A 70 6.55 -22.12 1.27
CA LYS A 70 6.32 -22.56 2.66
C LYS A 70 7.25 -21.86 3.66
N GLU A 71 7.52 -20.57 3.45
CA GLU A 71 8.31 -19.79 4.41
C GLU A 71 7.60 -19.74 5.77
N LYS A 72 8.37 -19.71 6.87
CA LYS A 72 7.80 -19.58 8.23
C LYS A 72 6.93 -18.32 8.33
N LYS A 73 5.64 -18.51 8.62
CA LYS A 73 4.65 -17.44 8.86
C LYS A 73 4.93 -16.76 10.21
N ASN A 74 5.71 -15.69 10.18
CA ASN A 74 6.02 -14.86 11.34
C ASN A 74 5.17 -13.59 11.34
N TYR A 75 5.47 -12.65 12.25
CA TYR A 75 4.75 -11.37 12.32
C TYR A 75 4.73 -10.64 10.98
N GLN A 76 5.84 -10.60 10.23
CA GLN A 76 5.94 -9.93 8.92
C GLN A 76 4.92 -10.46 7.91
N TYR A 77 4.71 -11.77 7.90
CA TYR A 77 3.73 -12.41 7.01
C TYR A 77 2.31 -11.99 7.38
N TRP A 78 1.94 -12.10 8.66
CA TRP A 78 0.60 -11.77 9.14
C TRP A 78 0.28 -10.28 9.01
N THR A 79 1.23 -9.40 9.36
CA THR A 79 1.06 -7.94 9.20
C THR A 79 0.89 -7.56 7.74
N THR A 80 1.59 -8.23 6.82
CA THR A 80 1.43 -7.99 5.38
C THR A 80 0.03 -8.38 4.91
N ILE A 81 -0.50 -9.52 5.35
CA ILE A 81 -1.88 -9.93 5.01
C ILE A 81 -2.89 -8.90 5.54
N VAL A 82 -2.77 -8.51 6.81
CA VAL A 82 -3.66 -7.49 7.40
C VAL A 82 -3.57 -6.18 6.62
N GLY A 83 -2.37 -5.77 6.24
CA GLY A 83 -2.15 -4.59 5.41
C GLY A 83 -2.81 -4.69 4.03
N LEU A 84 -2.68 -5.82 3.34
CA LEU A 84 -3.34 -6.05 2.05
C LEU A 84 -4.88 -5.98 2.16
N VAL A 85 -5.43 -6.46 3.26
CA VAL A 85 -6.87 -6.34 3.53
C VAL A 85 -7.26 -4.87 3.73
N ILE A 86 -6.53 -4.14 4.58
CA ILE A 86 -6.84 -2.76 4.94
C ILE A 86 -6.66 -1.79 3.77
N PHE A 87 -5.56 -1.91 3.02
CA PHE A 87 -5.20 -0.96 1.96
C PHE A 87 -5.59 -1.43 0.55
N GLY A 88 -6.01 -2.68 0.40
CA GLY A 88 -6.44 -3.24 -0.89
C GLY A 88 -7.92 -3.61 -0.91
N ILE A 89 -8.33 -4.55 -0.07
CA ILE A 89 -9.69 -5.12 -0.13
C ILE A 89 -10.73 -4.12 0.39
N LEU A 90 -10.50 -3.50 1.55
CA LEU A 90 -11.47 -2.57 2.15
C LEU A 90 -11.80 -1.38 1.25
N PRO A 91 -10.83 -0.67 0.62
CA PRO A 91 -11.15 0.44 -0.28
C PRO A 91 -11.96 0.01 -1.49
N ILE A 92 -11.66 -1.16 -2.07
CA ILE A 92 -12.41 -1.71 -3.20
C ILE A 92 -13.85 -2.00 -2.77
N LEU A 93 -14.04 -2.68 -1.65
CA LEU A 93 -15.37 -2.94 -1.11
C LEU A 93 -16.13 -1.63 -0.82
N ALA A 94 -15.49 -0.67 -0.16
CA ALA A 94 -16.08 0.63 0.11
C ALA A 94 -16.54 1.34 -1.17
N SER A 95 -15.73 1.29 -2.24
CA SER A 95 -16.09 1.89 -3.54
C SER A 95 -17.28 1.21 -4.24
N LEU A 96 -17.56 -0.05 -3.93
CA LEU A 96 -18.70 -0.79 -4.47
C LEU A 96 -20.00 -0.54 -3.69
N PHE A 97 -19.92 -0.25 -2.40
CA PHE A 97 -21.09 -0.03 -1.53
C PHE A 97 -21.45 1.44 -1.31
N LEU A 98 -20.50 2.37 -1.52
CA LEU A 98 -20.69 3.81 -1.35
C LEU A 98 -20.90 4.56 -2.68
N ASN A 99 -20.91 3.84 -3.80
CA ASN A 99 -21.44 4.29 -5.10
C ASN A 99 -22.90 3.89 -5.23
#